data_AF-A0A2J4R2K7-F1
#
_entry.id   AF-A0A2J4R2K7-F1
#
_cell.length_a   1.000
_cell.length_b   1.000
_cell.length_c   1.000
_cell.angle_alpha   90.00
_cell.angle_beta   90.00
_cell.angle_gamma   90.00
#
_symmetry.space_group_name_H-M   'P 1'
#
loop_
_entity.id
_entity.type
_entity.pdbx_description
1 polymer ?
#
loop_
_entity_poly.entity_id
_entity_poly.type
_entity_poly.pdbx_seq_one_letter_code
_entity_poly.pdbx_strand_id
1 'polypeptide(L)'
;ITVCAMYGFANAAVCLAISLKAKNTAFKTAGISATITQLLGVSEPALFGIVMQSGLRAIMVMLTSSALGGMVLSLLSIKANSYGLAVLLSPLMYLYDRYQFVSYITVGLAVFIFAFIITFIFVKTDKATKEA
;
A
#
# COMPACT_ATOMS: atom_id res chain seq x y z
N ILE A 1 11.19 0.74 11.00
CA ILE A 1 11.74 0.33 9.68
C ILE A 1 10.79 -0.57 8.88
N THR A 2 10.57 -1.84 9.26
CA THR A 2 9.74 -2.79 8.49
C THR A 2 8.29 -2.33 8.29
N VAL A 3 7.65 -1.78 9.34
CA VAL A 3 6.28 -1.24 9.28
C VAL A 3 6.17 -0.07 8.28
N CYS A 4 7.14 0.84 8.27
CA CYS A 4 7.14 1.99 7.35
C CYS A 4 7.28 1.56 5.88
N ALA A 5 8.04 0.48 5.63
CA ALA A 5 8.21 -0.03 4.27
C ALA A 5 6.93 -0.73 3.78
N MET A 6 6.21 -1.43 4.67
CA MET A 6 4.92 -2.04 4.36
C MET A 6 3.80 -1.01 4.15
N TYR A 7 3.88 0.17 4.80
CA TYR A 7 2.93 1.25 4.56
C TYR A 7 2.86 1.66 3.09
N GLY A 8 3.99 1.74 2.39
CA GLY A 8 3.99 2.12 0.97
C GLY A 8 3.28 1.10 0.07
N PHE A 9 3.47 -0.20 0.33
CA PHE A 9 2.74 -1.28 -0.35
C PHE A 9 1.25 -1.26 -0.01
N ALA A 10 0.90 -1.10 1.28
CA ALA A 10 -0.49 -1.03 1.71
C ALA A 10 -1.21 0.19 1.12
N ASN A 11 -0.57 1.36 1.10
CA ASN A 11 -1.14 2.58 0.53
C ASN A 11 -1.35 2.44 -0.99
N ALA A 12 -0.37 1.89 -1.71
CA ALA A 12 -0.50 1.59 -3.14
C ALA A 12 -1.62 0.57 -3.41
N ALA A 13 -1.72 -0.49 -2.61
CA ALA A 13 -2.77 -1.51 -2.75
C ALA A 13 -4.17 -0.95 -2.50
N VAL A 14 -4.35 -0.17 -1.43
CA VAL A 14 -5.62 0.46 -1.05
C VAL A 14 -6.03 1.47 -2.13
N CYS A 15 -5.11 2.30 -2.58
CA CYS A 15 -5.31 3.28 -3.65
C CYS A 15 -5.72 2.61 -4.98
N LEU A 16 -5.05 1.51 -5.35
CA LEU A 16 -5.38 0.73 -6.54
C LEU A 16 -6.76 0.04 -6.42
N ALA A 17 -7.06 -0.56 -5.28
CA ALA A 17 -8.35 -1.21 -5.04
C ALA A 17 -9.52 -0.22 -5.14
N ILE A 18 -9.35 0.98 -4.56
CA ILE A 18 -10.35 2.05 -4.59
C ILE A 18 -10.53 2.58 -6.01
N SER A 19 -9.44 2.85 -6.73
CA SER A 19 -9.50 3.36 -8.11
C SER A 19 -10.12 2.36 -9.08
N LEU A 20 -9.86 1.05 -8.92
CA LEU A 20 -10.52 -0.01 -9.69
C LEU A 20 -12.01 -0.11 -9.39
N LYS A 21 -12.43 0.18 -8.16
CA LYS A 21 -13.82 0.13 -7.73
C LYS A 21 -14.61 1.40 -8.08
N ALA A 22 -13.93 2.49 -8.42
CA ALA A 22 -14.57 3.74 -8.83
C ALA A 22 -15.25 3.61 -10.20
N LYS A 23 -16.49 4.11 -10.29
CA LYS A 23 -17.24 4.16 -11.57
C LYS A 23 -16.86 5.35 -12.45
N ASN A 24 -16.39 6.45 -11.86
CA ASN A 24 -16.00 7.65 -12.59
C ASN A 24 -14.60 7.44 -13.24
N THR A 25 -14.52 7.62 -14.56
CA THR A 25 -13.29 7.44 -15.34
C THR A 25 -12.21 8.45 -14.96
N ALA A 26 -12.57 9.68 -14.60
CA ALA A 26 -11.62 10.70 -14.15
C ALA A 26 -10.95 10.27 -12.83
N PHE A 27 -11.75 9.84 -11.86
CA PHE A 27 -11.26 9.37 -10.56
C PHE A 27 -10.39 8.11 -10.69
N LYS A 28 -10.77 7.17 -11.57
CA LYS A 28 -9.98 5.97 -11.83
C LYS A 28 -8.59 6.31 -12.39
N THR A 29 -8.52 7.26 -13.32
CA THR A 29 -7.27 7.67 -13.96
C THR A 29 -6.35 8.41 -12.98
N ALA A 30 -6.91 9.32 -12.17
CA ALA A 30 -6.19 9.96 -11.07
C ALA A 30 -5.70 8.93 -10.04
N GLY A 31 -6.57 7.96 -9.73
CA GLY A 31 -6.34 6.75 -8.96
C GLY A 31 -5.04 6.02 -9.28
N ILE A 32 -4.93 5.62 -10.54
CA ILE A 32 -3.82 4.86 -11.08
C ILE A 32 -2.54 5.70 -11.10
N SER A 33 -2.64 6.97 -11.51
CA SER A 33 -1.49 7.90 -11.52
C SER A 33 -0.90 8.11 -10.11
N ALA A 34 -1.76 8.29 -9.11
CA ALA A 34 -1.33 8.43 -7.72
C ALA A 34 -0.72 7.14 -7.17
N THR A 35 -1.24 5.96 -7.57
CA THR A 35 -0.65 4.66 -7.20
C THR A 35 0.77 4.51 -7.77
N ILE A 36 1.00 4.91 -9.02
CA ILE A 36 2.34 4.90 -9.65
C ILE A 36 3.28 5.85 -8.89
N THR A 37 2.79 7.03 -8.52
CA THR A 37 3.55 8.02 -7.75
C THR A 37 3.93 7.49 -6.35
N GLN A 38 3.02 6.76 -5.71
CA GLN A 38 3.27 6.06 -4.45
C GLN A 38 4.31 4.95 -4.59
N LEU A 39 4.29 4.19 -5.70
CA LEU A 39 5.30 3.16 -5.99
C LEU A 39 6.70 3.76 -6.16
N LEU A 40 6.78 4.98 -6.70
CA LEU A 40 8.01 5.77 -6.81
C LEU A 40 8.45 6.41 -5.47
N GLY A 41 7.64 6.29 -4.40
CA GLY A 41 7.96 6.77 -3.06
C GLY A 41 7.35 8.12 -2.69
N VAL A 42 6.54 8.72 -3.56
CA VAL A 42 5.85 9.99 -3.31
C VAL A 42 4.43 9.70 -2.86
N SER A 43 4.14 9.98 -1.58
CA SER A 43 2.91 9.50 -0.94
C SER A 43 1.80 10.52 -0.79
N GLU A 44 2.07 11.80 -1.01
CA GLU A 44 1.07 12.86 -0.94
C GLU A 44 -0.15 12.62 -1.85
N PRO A 45 -0.01 12.33 -3.16
CA PRO A 45 -1.17 12.24 -4.05
C PRO A 45 -2.04 11.01 -3.78
N ALA A 46 -1.45 9.90 -3.33
CA ALA A 46 -2.20 8.68 -3.04
C ALA A 46 -2.98 8.80 -1.72
N LEU A 47 -2.32 9.29 -0.66
CA LEU A 47 -2.94 9.38 0.65
C LEU A 47 -4.02 10.47 0.69
N PHE A 48 -3.70 11.69 0.22
CA PHE A 48 -4.64 12.81 0.26
C PHE A 48 -5.64 12.78 -0.89
N GLY A 49 -5.21 12.38 -2.09
CA GLY A 49 -6.05 12.41 -3.28
C GLY A 49 -7.09 11.29 -3.34
N ILE A 50 -6.80 10.09 -2.81
CA ILE A 50 -7.69 8.93 -2.98
C ILE A 50 -8.07 8.29 -1.64
N VAL A 51 -7.09 8.00 -0.77
CA VAL A 51 -7.36 7.29 0.49
C VAL A 51 -8.20 8.14 1.45
N MET A 52 -7.85 9.41 1.65
CA MET A 52 -8.62 10.36 2.44
C MET A 52 -9.99 10.66 1.82
N GLN A 53 -10.06 10.84 0.50
CA GLN A 53 -11.32 11.08 -0.21
C GLN A 53 -12.30 9.89 -0.11
N SER A 54 -11.77 8.68 0.08
CA SER A 54 -12.57 7.47 0.29
C SER A 54 -13.07 7.30 1.74
N GLY A 55 -12.67 8.21 2.63
CA GLY A 55 -13.09 8.28 4.03
C GLY A 55 -12.26 7.42 4.98
N LEU A 56 -12.48 7.63 6.28
CA LEU A 56 -11.75 7.00 7.40
C LEU A 56 -11.66 5.46 7.34
N ARG A 57 -12.57 4.81 6.62
CA ARG A 57 -12.57 3.34 6.43
C ARG A 57 -11.33 2.88 5.67
N ALA A 58 -10.92 3.60 4.63
CA ALA A 58 -9.74 3.24 3.84
C ALA A 58 -8.45 3.41 4.67
N ILE A 59 -8.38 4.46 5.49
CA ILE A 59 -7.26 4.70 6.41
C ILE A 59 -7.17 3.58 7.46
N MET A 60 -8.30 3.18 8.07
CA MET A 60 -8.31 2.07 9.03
C MET A 60 -7.86 0.75 8.42
N VAL A 61 -8.31 0.44 7.19
CA VAL A 61 -7.87 -0.77 6.47
C VAL A 61 -6.38 -0.72 6.16
N MET A 62 -5.88 0.42 5.71
CA MET A 62 -4.45 0.62 5.44
C MET A 62 -3.61 0.44 6.70
N LEU A 63 -4.03 1.05 7.83
CA LEU A 63 -3.32 0.98 9.10
C LEU A 63 -3.27 -0.46 9.64
N THR A 64 -4.41 -1.14 9.64
CA THR A 64 -4.52 -2.52 10.13
C THR A 64 -3.75 -3.49 9.25
N SER A 65 -3.80 -3.33 7.92
CA SER A 65 -3.04 -4.16 6.99
C SER A 65 -1.53 -3.95 7.11
N SER A 66 -1.09 -2.69 7.28
CA SER A 66 0.32 -2.36 7.51
C SER A 66 0.83 -2.87 8.85
N ALA A 67 0.01 -2.76 9.91
CA ALA A 67 0.33 -3.30 11.24
C ALA A 67 0.45 -4.83 11.22
N LEU A 68 -0.48 -5.53 10.57
CA LEU A 68 -0.42 -6.99 10.41
C LEU A 68 0.79 -7.41 9.57
N GLY A 69 1.07 -6.73 8.47
CA GLY A 69 2.25 -6.98 7.65
C GLY A 69 3.56 -6.79 8.43
N GLY A 70 3.67 -5.68 9.16
CA GLY A 70 4.80 -5.40 10.03
C GLY A 70 4.98 -6.42 11.15
N MET A 71 3.88 -6.90 11.74
CA MET A 71 3.89 -7.95 12.77
C MET A 71 4.40 -9.28 12.21
N VAL A 72 3.94 -9.69 11.02
CA VAL A 72 4.42 -10.91 10.34
C VAL A 72 5.92 -10.79 10.04
N LEU A 73 6.38 -9.66 9.50
CA LEU A 73 7.81 -9.40 9.27
C LEU A 73 8.65 -9.43 10.56
N SER A 74 8.09 -8.90 11.66
CA SER A 74 8.75 -8.91 12.96
C SER A 74 8.87 -10.33 13.54
N LEU A 75 7.85 -11.18 13.34
CA LEU A 75 7.86 -12.58 13.76
C LEU A 75 8.89 -13.41 12.97
N LEU A 76 9.06 -13.12 11.67
CA LEU A 76 10.11 -13.74 10.86
C LEU A 76 11.54 -13.22 11.15
N SER A 77 11.72 -12.34 12.15
CA SER A 77 13.02 -11.75 12.51
C SER A 77 13.77 -11.07 11.35
N ILE A 78 13.04 -10.57 10.35
CA ILE A 78 13.62 -9.89 9.19
C ILE A 78 13.93 -8.44 9.59
N LYS A 79 15.21 -8.15 9.86
CA LYS A 79 15.69 -6.81 10.18
C LYS A 79 16.03 -6.04 8.90
N ALA A 80 15.18 -5.06 8.55
CA ALA A 80 15.49 -4.11 7.48
C ALA A 80 16.58 -3.14 7.92
N ASN A 81 17.78 -3.28 7.38
CA ASN A 81 18.92 -2.43 7.71
C ASN A 81 18.83 -1.01 7.13
N SER A 82 17.85 -0.72 6.26
CA SER A 82 17.76 0.62 5.65
C SER A 82 16.34 1.05 5.25
N TYR A 83 16.12 2.37 5.25
CA TYR A 83 14.90 3.04 4.82
C TYR A 83 14.97 3.38 3.33
N GLY A 84 14.41 2.53 2.47
CA GLY A 84 14.10 2.92 1.09
C GLY A 84 12.72 3.54 1.04
N LEU A 85 12.61 4.88 0.96
CA LEU A 85 11.33 5.61 0.85
C LEU A 85 10.52 5.23 -0.41
N ALA A 86 11.17 4.73 -1.45
CA ALA A 86 10.52 4.22 -2.65
C ALA A 86 10.23 2.72 -2.54
N VAL A 87 8.93 2.36 -2.61
CA VAL A 87 8.41 0.98 -2.51
C VAL A 87 9.11 0.03 -3.50
N LEU A 88 9.35 0.52 -4.72
CA LEU A 88 10.00 -0.26 -5.79
C LEU A 88 11.52 -0.34 -5.63
N LEU A 89 12.13 0.62 -4.93
CA LEU A 89 13.58 0.74 -4.76
C LEU A 89 14.07 0.14 -3.43
N SER A 90 13.18 -0.09 -2.46
CA SER A 90 13.49 -0.77 -1.19
C SER A 90 14.18 -2.13 -1.35
N PRO A 91 13.86 -2.98 -2.37
CA PRO A 91 14.55 -4.25 -2.58
C PRO A 91 16.03 -4.10 -2.95
N LEU A 92 16.46 -3.00 -3.58
CA LEU A 92 17.87 -2.77 -3.94
C LEU A 92 18.77 -2.65 -2.70
N MET A 93 18.22 -2.31 -1.53
CA MET A 93 18.99 -2.19 -0.28
C MET A 93 19.25 -3.53 0.41
N TYR A 94 18.69 -4.64 -0.08
CA TYR A 94 18.85 -5.99 0.48
C TYR A 94 19.86 -6.87 -0.30
N LEU A 95 20.79 -6.24 -1.04
CA LEU A 95 21.72 -6.92 -1.94
C LEU A 95 22.75 -7.85 -1.23
N TYR A 96 22.79 -7.88 0.10
CA TYR A 96 23.78 -8.64 0.88
C TYR A 96 23.37 -10.08 1.22
N ASP A 97 22.08 -10.45 1.16
CA ASP A 97 21.65 -11.83 1.45
C ASP A 97 20.39 -12.25 0.67
N ARG A 98 20.51 -13.31 -0.17
CA ARG A 98 19.44 -13.78 -1.06
C ARG A 98 18.19 -14.23 -0.30
N TYR A 99 18.33 -14.75 0.92
CA TYR A 99 17.21 -15.20 1.73
C TYR A 99 16.34 -14.05 2.27
N GLN A 100 16.97 -12.93 2.64
CA GLN A 100 16.25 -11.76 3.14
C GLN A 100 15.54 -10.99 2.02
N PHE A 101 16.14 -10.96 0.82
CA PHE A 101 15.53 -10.35 -0.36
C PHE A 101 14.23 -11.08 -0.78
N VAL A 102 14.28 -12.41 -0.89
CA VAL A 102 13.11 -13.20 -1.30
C VAL A 102 12.01 -13.13 -0.26
N SER A 103 12.33 -13.29 1.02
CA SER A 103 11.33 -13.21 2.10
C SER A 103 10.68 -11.83 2.19
N TYR A 104 11.43 -10.75 2.00
CA TYR A 104 10.87 -9.39 1.98
C TYR A 104 9.90 -9.17 0.81
N ILE A 105 10.25 -9.62 -0.41
CA ILE A 105 9.35 -9.54 -1.57
C ILE A 105 8.10 -10.38 -1.36
N THR A 106 8.24 -11.62 -0.87
CA THR A 106 7.10 -12.50 -0.62
C THR A 106 6.15 -11.91 0.42
N VAL A 107 6.66 -11.35 1.51
CA VAL A 107 5.80 -10.70 2.52
C VAL A 107 5.22 -9.39 2.00
N GLY A 108 5.99 -8.57 1.30
CA GLY A 108 5.48 -7.33 0.70
C GLY A 108 4.33 -7.59 -0.29
N LEU A 109 4.47 -8.62 -1.12
CA LEU A 109 3.43 -9.06 -2.04
C LEU A 109 2.21 -9.63 -1.30
N ALA A 110 2.44 -10.43 -0.24
CA ALA A 110 1.36 -10.96 0.59
C ALA A 110 0.56 -9.83 1.28
N VAL A 111 1.24 -8.81 1.82
CA VAL A 111 0.62 -7.64 2.44
C VAL A 111 -0.11 -6.80 1.40
N PHE A 112 0.46 -6.62 0.21
CA PHE A 112 -0.21 -5.93 -0.90
C PHE A 112 -1.52 -6.63 -1.28
N ILE A 113 -1.49 -7.95 -1.48
CA ILE A 113 -2.67 -8.76 -1.82
C ILE A 113 -3.69 -8.72 -0.67
N PHE A 114 -3.25 -8.85 0.57
CA PHE A 114 -4.13 -8.82 1.74
C PHE A 114 -4.82 -7.46 1.90
N ALA A 115 -4.05 -6.36 1.82
CA ALA A 115 -4.57 -5.00 1.85
C ALA A 115 -5.53 -4.73 0.69
N PHE A 116 -5.22 -5.23 -0.50
CA PHE A 116 -6.09 -5.13 -1.67
C PHE A 116 -7.44 -5.84 -1.46
N ILE A 117 -7.42 -7.10 -0.99
CA ILE A 117 -8.63 -7.90 -0.74
C ILE A 117 -9.49 -7.26 0.35
N ILE A 118 -8.88 -6.88 1.49
CA ILE A 118 -9.63 -6.23 2.57
C ILE A 118 -10.21 -4.91 2.09
N THR A 119 -9.44 -4.09 1.37
CA THR A 119 -9.96 -2.83 0.83
C THR A 119 -11.13 -3.07 -0.12
N PHE A 120 -11.02 -4.07 -1.00
CA PHE A 120 -12.07 -4.41 -1.94
C PHE A 120 -13.38 -4.85 -1.25
N ILE A 121 -13.28 -5.55 -0.11
CA ILE A 121 -14.43 -6.01 0.67
C ILE A 121 -14.98 -4.90 1.59
N PHE A 122 -14.13 -4.24 2.38
CA PHE A 122 -14.52 -3.30 3.43
C PHE A 122 -14.85 -1.90 2.91
N VAL A 123 -14.18 -1.45 1.84
CA VAL A 123 -14.44 -0.14 1.24
C VAL A 123 -15.56 -0.28 0.22
N LYS A 124 -16.81 -0.20 0.67
CA LYS A 124 -17.94 0.10 -0.24
C LYS A 124 -17.78 1.53 -0.75
N THR A 125 -17.37 1.68 -2.01
CA THR A 125 -17.32 2.93 -2.78
C THR A 125 -18.72 3.48 -3.05
N ASP A 126 -19.54 3.66 -2.01
CA ASP A 126 -20.87 4.26 -2.10
C ASP A 126 -20.81 5.79 -1.86
N LYS A 127 -19.79 6.26 -1.12
CA LYS A 127 -19.60 7.68 -0.82
C LYS A 127 -18.57 8.38 -1.73
N ALA A 128 -17.45 7.73 -2.04
CA ALA A 128 -16.37 8.33 -2.84
C ALA A 128 -16.76 8.66 -4.30
N THR A 129 -17.79 8.01 -4.85
CA THR A 129 -18.31 8.27 -6.20
C THR A 129 -19.40 9.35 -6.22
N LYS A 130 -19.97 9.74 -5.08
CA LYS A 130 -21.05 10.74 -5.03
C LYS A 130 -20.57 12.18 -5.01
N GLU A 131 -19.30 12.43 -4.68
CA GLU A 131 -18.74 13.77 -4.49
C GLU A 131 -17.64 14.15 -5.50
N ALA A 132 -17.40 13.33 -6.54
CA ALA A 132 -16.38 13.55 -7.58
C ALA A 132 -16.96 13.55 -9.00
#